data_AF-A0A353D430-F1
#
_entry.id   AF-A0A353D430-F1
#
_cell.length_a   1.000
_cell.length_b   1.000
_cell.length_c   1.000
_cell.angle_alpha   90.00
_cell.angle_beta   90.00
_cell.angle_gamma   90.00
#
_symmetry.space_group_name_H-M   'P 1'
#
loop_
_entity.id
_entity.type
_entity.pdbx_description
1 polymer ?
#
loop_
_entity_poly.entity_id
_entity_poly.type
_entity_poly.pdbx_seq_one_letter_code
_entity_poly.pdbx_strand_id
1 'polypeptide(L)'
;FGTVWGIMNSFRSLGAMKQATIASVAPGISEALIATAMGLFAAIPAVIAYNRYANNVERLIMRYEMFMEEFVSIVTRQSFSKKAPAGV
;
A
#
# COMPACT_ATOMS: atom_id res chain seq x y z
N PHE A 1 11.90 12.58 -4.04
CA PHE A 1 13.15 12.79 -4.81
C PHE A 1 13.16 14.14 -5.53
N GLY A 2 12.09 14.50 -6.27
CA GLY A 2 12.03 15.76 -7.04
C GLY A 2 12.24 17.05 -6.22
N THR A 3 11.77 17.09 -4.98
CA THR A 3 11.88 18.28 -4.11
C THR A 3 13.32 18.61 -3.73
N VAL A 4 14.06 17.60 -3.27
CA VAL A 4 15.45 17.73 -2.87
C VAL A 4 16.31 18.13 -4.06
N TRP A 5 16.04 17.54 -5.24
CA TRP A 5 16.73 17.91 -6.47
C TRP A 5 16.43 19.36 -6.90
N GLY A 6 15.16 19.77 -6.91
CA GLY A 6 14.75 21.13 -7.30
C GLY A 6 15.32 22.21 -6.37
N ILE A 7 15.30 21.95 -5.06
CA ILE A 7 15.90 22.83 -4.06
C ILE A 7 17.43 22.88 -4.25
N MET A 8 18.09 21.73 -4.39
CA MET A 8 19.55 21.68 -4.59
C MET A 8 19.99 22.42 -5.87
N ASN A 9 19.23 22.29 -6.96
CA ASN A 9 19.51 23.01 -8.20
C ASN A 9 19.32 24.52 -8.04
N SER A 10 18.27 24.94 -7.33
CA SER A 10 18.00 26.35 -7.03
C SER A 10 19.09 26.99 -6.17
N PHE A 11 19.61 26.26 -5.17
CA PHE A 11 20.72 26.76 -4.35
C PHE A 11 22.06 26.76 -5.09
N ARG A 12 22.29 25.82 -6.01
CA ARG A 12 23.49 25.82 -6.88
C ARG A 12 23.51 27.02 -7.83
N SER A 13 22.36 27.40 -8.41
CA SER A 13 22.29 28.58 -9.27
C SER A 13 22.55 29.87 -8.50
N LEU A 14 22.07 30.00 -7.25
CA LEU A 14 22.42 31.11 -6.36
C LEU A 14 23.92 31.22 -6.09
N GLY A 15 24.57 30.11 -5.74
CA GLY A 15 25.99 30.09 -5.39
C GLY A 15 26.92 30.49 -6.54
N ALA A 16 26.46 30.39 -7.79
CA ALA A 16 27.21 30.81 -8.97
C ALA A 16 27.01 32.30 -9.34
N MET A 17 26.05 33.00 -8.73
CA MET A 17 25.72 34.40 -9.05
C MET A 17 26.47 35.39 -8.14
N LYS A 18 27.07 36.44 -8.74
CA LYS A 18 27.74 37.53 -7.99
C LYS A 18 26.78 38.44 -7.23
N GLN A 19 25.54 38.58 -7.70
CA GLN A 19 24.44 39.30 -7.04
C GLN A 19 23.20 38.43 -7.09
N ALA A 20 22.95 37.72 -5.99
CA ALA A 20 21.83 36.82 -5.81
C ALA A 20 20.61 37.57 -5.27
N THR A 21 19.44 37.36 -5.86
CA THR A 21 18.15 37.85 -5.34
C THR A 21 17.21 36.69 -5.04
N ILE A 22 16.36 36.81 -4.01
CA ILE A 22 15.36 35.77 -3.66
C ILE A 22 14.43 35.46 -4.84
N ALA A 23 14.13 36.46 -5.67
CA ALA A 23 13.31 36.30 -6.87
C ALA A 23 13.89 35.28 -7.86
N SER A 24 15.22 35.13 -7.91
CA SER A 24 15.89 34.21 -8.84
C SER A 24 15.72 32.72 -8.49
N VAL A 25 15.34 32.38 -7.25
CA VAL A 25 15.13 30.98 -6.82
C VAL A 25 13.71 30.61 -6.48
N ALA A 26 12.83 31.60 -6.36
CA ALA A 26 11.42 31.37 -6.11
C ALA A 26 10.77 30.37 -7.09
N PRO A 27 11.08 30.37 -8.41
CA PRO A 27 10.51 29.40 -9.34
C PRO A 27 10.91 27.95 -9.04
N GLY A 28 12.20 27.66 -8.83
CA GLY A 28 12.68 26.29 -8.61
C GLY A 28 12.24 25.70 -7.25
N ILE A 29 12.01 26.54 -6.25
CA ILE A 29 11.40 26.12 -4.97
C ILE A 29 9.91 25.83 -5.16
N SER A 30 9.19 26.62 -5.96
CA SER A 30 7.77 26.37 -6.26
C SER A 30 7.56 25.03 -6.98
N GLU A 31 8.40 24.72 -7.98
CA GLU A 31 8.37 23.43 -8.67
C GLU A 31 8.66 22.25 -7.73
N ALA A 32 9.61 22.43 -6.80
CA ALA A 32 9.88 21.45 -5.76
C ALA A 32 8.63 21.18 -4.91
N LEU A 33 7.86 22.19 -4.52
CA LEU A 33 6.64 22.00 -3.74
C LEU A 33 5.55 21.23 -4.50
N ILE A 34 5.41 21.48 -5.80
CA ILE A 34 4.47 20.74 -6.65
C ILE A 34 4.84 19.25 -6.70
N ALA A 35 6.13 18.92 -6.75
CA ALA A 35 6.59 17.54 -6.72
C ALA A 35 6.21 16.81 -5.40
N THR A 36 6.18 17.50 -4.25
CA THR A 36 5.63 16.92 -3.00
C THR A 36 4.14 16.67 -3.11
N ALA A 37 3.39 17.66 -3.60
CA ALA A 37 1.94 17.55 -3.72
C ALA A 37 1.53 16.39 -4.63
N MET A 38 2.23 16.20 -5.75
CA MET A 38 2.04 15.06 -6.65
C MET A 38 2.36 13.72 -5.96
N GLY A 39 3.43 13.67 -5.17
CA GLY A 39 3.79 12.47 -4.41
C GLY A 39 2.70 12.07 -3.42
N LEU A 40 2.17 13.03 -2.66
CA LEU A 40 1.07 12.79 -1.73
C LEU A 40 -0.23 12.41 -2.45
N PHE A 41 -0.53 13.07 -3.57
CA PHE A 41 -1.69 12.76 -4.41
C PHE A 41 -1.65 11.34 -4.96
N ALA A 42 -0.47 10.82 -5.30
CA ALA A 42 -0.31 9.43 -5.72
C ALA A 42 -0.34 8.45 -4.53
N ALA A 43 0.30 8.81 -3.40
CA ALA A 43 0.47 7.91 -2.26
C ALA A 43 -0.83 7.64 -1.49
N ILE A 44 -1.65 8.67 -1.23
CA ILE A 44 -2.86 8.52 -0.40
C ILE A 44 -3.86 7.54 -1.02
N PRO A 45 -4.26 7.68 -2.30
CA PRO A 45 -5.18 6.73 -2.93
C PRO A 45 -4.60 5.33 -3.04
N ALA A 46 -3.29 5.20 -3.32
CA ALA A 46 -2.62 3.91 -3.39
C ALA A 46 -2.69 3.14 -2.06
N VAL A 47 -2.45 3.82 -0.94
CA VAL A 47 -2.55 3.21 0.40
C VAL A 47 -3.99 2.83 0.75
N ILE A 48 -4.98 3.66 0.38
CA ILE A 48 -6.40 3.33 0.58
C ILE A 48 -6.77 2.06 -0.22
N ALA A 49 -6.36 1.98 -1.48
CA ALA A 49 -6.60 0.82 -2.32
C ALA A 49 -5.93 -0.43 -1.73
N TYR A 50 -4.66 -0.34 -1.34
CA TYR A 50 -3.94 -1.43 -0.69
C TYR A 50 -4.68 -1.95 0.54
N ASN A 51 -5.06 -1.07 1.46
CA ASN A 51 -5.79 -1.47 2.67
C ASN A 51 -7.13 -2.12 2.35
N ARG A 52 -7.86 -1.62 1.34
CA ARG A 52 -9.14 -2.21 0.91
C ARG A 52 -8.92 -3.63 0.37
N TYR A 53 -7.93 -3.84 -0.48
CA TYR A 53 -7.66 -5.15 -1.07
C TYR A 53 -7.10 -6.13 -0.03
N ALA A 54 -6.19 -5.69 0.85
CA ALA A 54 -5.68 -6.51 1.94
C ALA A 54 -6.82 -7.05 2.82
N ASN A 55 -7.73 -6.17 3.25
CA ASN A 55 -8.90 -6.56 4.05
C ASN A 55 -9.84 -7.51 3.29
N ASN A 56 -9.96 -7.38 1.97
CA ASN A 56 -10.78 -8.29 1.16
C ASN A 56 -10.15 -9.67 1.03
N VAL A 57 -8.83 -9.73 0.85
CA VAL A 57 -8.08 -10.99 0.80
C VAL A 57 -8.17 -11.71 2.13
N GLU A 58 -7.98 -11.01 3.25
CA GLU A 58 -8.12 -11.60 4.59
C GLU A 58 -9.53 -12.17 4.81
N ARG A 59 -10.58 -11.42 4.45
CA ARG A 59 -11.96 -11.93 4.49
C ARG A 59 -12.17 -13.17 3.63
N LEU A 60 -11.53 -13.23 2.47
CA LEU A 60 -11.63 -14.39 1.58
C LEU A 60 -10.96 -15.61 2.20
N ILE A 61 -9.77 -15.43 2.79
CA ILE A 61 -9.03 -16.49 3.48
C ILE A 61 -9.86 -17.05 4.64
N MET A 62 -10.40 -16.18 5.51
CA MET A 62 -11.25 -16.62 6.62
C MET A 62 -12.45 -17.45 6.14
N ARG A 63 -13.06 -17.09 5.00
CA ARG A 63 -14.16 -17.89 4.42
C ARG A 63 -13.71 -19.27 3.95
N TYR A 64 -12.52 -19.37 3.36
CA TYR A 64 -11.95 -20.65 2.96
C TYR A 64 -11.58 -21.52 4.16
N GLU A 65 -11.05 -20.92 5.23
CA GLU A 65 -10.74 -21.62 6.48
C GLU A 65 -12.01 -22.20 7.10
N MET A 66 -13.07 -21.39 7.25
CA MET A 66 -14.37 -21.87 7.75
C MET A 66 -14.93 -23.01 6.89
N PHE A 67 -14.88 -22.88 5.55
CA PHE A 67 -15.32 -23.93 4.64
C PHE A 67 -14.51 -25.23 4.81
N MET A 68 -13.19 -25.12 4.99
CA MET A 68 -12.32 -26.28 5.18
C MET A 68 -12.64 -27.00 6.49
N GLU A 69 -12.86 -26.26 7.58
CA GLU A 69 -13.26 -26.83 8.86
C GLU A 69 -14.59 -27.57 8.78
N GLU A 70 -15.60 -26.98 8.14
CA GLU A 70 -16.89 -27.63 7.91
C GLU A 70 -16.73 -28.89 7.05
N PHE A 71 -15.95 -28.82 5.98
CA PHE A 71 -15.69 -29.95 5.09
C PHE A 71 -15.02 -31.11 5.85
N VAL A 72 -13.98 -30.83 6.64
CA VAL A 72 -13.28 -31.83 7.45
C VAL A 72 -14.23 -32.44 8.49
N SER A 73 -15.06 -31.62 9.13
CA SER A 73 -16.07 -32.09 10.09
C SER A 73 -17.06 -33.08 9.45
N ILE A 74 -17.57 -32.77 8.25
CA ILE A 74 -18.49 -33.63 7.50
C ILE A 74 -17.82 -34.95 7.11
N VAL A 75 -16.61 -34.91 6.55
CA VAL A 75 -15.86 -36.12 6.13
C VAL A 75 -15.56 -37.01 7.33
N THR A 76 -15.14 -36.41 8.44
CA THR A 76 -14.83 -37.12 9.68
C THR A 76 -16.09 -37.80 10.23
N ARG A 77 -17.23 -37.10 10.27
CA ARG A 77 -18.51 -37.67 10.69
C ARG A 77 -18.94 -38.86 9.83
N GLN A 78 -18.79 -38.77 8.50
CA GLN A 78 -19.13 -39.88 7.60
C GLN A 78 -18.19 -41.07 7.78
N SER A 79 -16.89 -40.83 7.98
CA SER A 79 -15.90 -41.88 8.26
C SER A 79 -16.23 -42.66 9.53
N PHE A 80 -16.62 -41.96 10.62
CA PHE A 80 -17.04 -42.61 11.86
C PHE A 80 -18.40 -43.30 11.74
N SER A 81 -19.37 -42.72 11.00
CA SER A 81 -20.68 -43.33 10.79
C SER A 81 -20.63 -44.62 9.96
N LYS A 82 -19.65 -44.77 9.06
CA LYS A 82 -19.46 -45.99 8.26
C LYS A 82 -18.74 -47.11 9.04
N LYS A 83 -18.21 -46.80 10.23
CA LYS A 83 -17.49 -47.72 11.11
C LYS A 83 -18.32 -48.17 12.33
N ALA A 84 -19.63 -47.88 12.35
CA ALA A 84 -20.54 -48.51 13.31
C ALA A 84 -20.53 -50.03 13.04
N PRO A 85 -20.19 -50.86 14.04
CA PRO A 85 -19.99 -52.29 13.83
C PRO A 85 -21.29 -52.97 13.40
N ALA A 86 -21.21 -53.77 12.34
CA ALA A 86 -22.19 -54.81 12.08
C ALA A 86 -22.05 -55.89 13.17
N GLY A 87 -23.07 -56.03 14.03
CA GLY A 87 -23.11 -56.94 15.17
C GLY A 87 -22.39 -56.36 16.40
N VAL A 88 -22.96 -56.35 17.61
CA VAL A 88 -23.91 -57.25 18.28
C VAL A 88 -24.80 -56.41 19.21
#